data_AF-A0AA91YXU3-F1
#
_entry.id   AF-A0AA91YXU3-F1
#
_cell.length_a   1.000
_cell.length_b   1.000
_cell.length_c   1.000
_cell.angle_alpha   90.00
_cell.angle_beta   90.00
_cell.angle_gamma   90.00
#
_symmetry.space_group_name_H-M   'P 1'
#
loop_
_entity.id
_entity.type
_entity.pdbx_description
1 polymer ?
#
loop_
_entity_poly.entity_id
_entity_poly.type
_entity_poly.pdbx_seq_one_letter_code
_entity_poly.pdbx_strand_id
1 'polypeptide(L)'
;MQGVYADMQSYTSQEATVQPTTKLKKGVKSLNVDIKDVKGTAIQISFGSTEWILPAASYTVAETVANKTCVVKVNGEAMKSGDIDVSLIGGKYYLNGLFANAAGQHVKLNYVGELAFIVGQDDPEASGYTLTITPTQIIDWSTGAPVVVNPDATKYIISINNPAGQPAAYLEAVNANQLGNADLAGEYTIQGNASEPWLMGNGYAFPQYGFMGGSFFVDETGVAQYITAGKIIISTAKDAEGQDLFSFEGADLDTQSGVDGAAGKGSLKIKFAAIAK
;
A
#
# COMPACT_ATOMS: atom_id res chain seq x y z
N MET A 1 -54.69 6.98 10.45
CA MET A 1 -53.30 6.54 10.72
C MET A 1 -52.84 5.72 9.53
N GLN A 2 -52.13 6.33 8.58
CA GLN A 2 -51.30 5.56 7.65
C GLN A 2 -50.05 5.16 8.46
N GLY A 3 -49.79 3.86 8.57
CA GLY A 3 -48.60 3.36 9.26
C GLY A 3 -47.33 3.82 8.54
N VAL A 4 -46.25 3.98 9.29
CA VAL A 4 -44.93 4.48 8.84
C VAL A 4 -44.34 3.73 7.62
N TYR A 5 -44.92 2.58 7.24
CA TYR A 5 -44.51 1.75 6.11
C TYR A 5 -45.55 1.60 4.99
N ALA A 6 -46.61 2.42 4.97
CA ALA A 6 -47.68 2.32 3.97
C ALA A 6 -47.18 2.49 2.52
N ASP A 7 -46.05 3.20 2.33
CA ASP A 7 -45.47 3.51 1.01
C ASP A 7 -44.12 2.78 0.76
N MET A 8 -43.87 1.67 1.46
CA MET A 8 -42.62 0.92 1.32
C MET A 8 -42.54 0.19 -0.03
N GLN A 9 -41.52 0.51 -0.83
CA GLN A 9 -41.24 -0.19 -2.08
C GLN A 9 -40.47 -1.48 -1.78
N SER A 10 -40.95 -2.61 -2.27
CA SER A 10 -40.33 -3.91 -2.03
C SER A 10 -39.85 -4.55 -3.33
N TYR A 11 -38.58 -4.90 -3.37
CA TYR A 11 -37.90 -5.52 -4.49
C TYR A 11 -37.47 -6.93 -4.10
N THR A 12 -37.84 -7.91 -4.92
CA THR A 12 -37.38 -9.29 -4.78
C THR A 12 -36.74 -9.70 -6.10
N SER A 13 -35.54 -10.28 -6.04
CA SER A 13 -34.79 -10.66 -7.23
C SER A 13 -33.98 -11.94 -7.02
N GLN A 14 -33.72 -12.63 -8.14
CA GLN A 14 -32.74 -13.71 -8.25
C GLN A 14 -31.73 -13.44 -9.38
N GLU A 15 -31.82 -12.27 -10.02
CA GLU A 15 -31.00 -11.88 -11.16
C GLU A 15 -30.07 -10.72 -10.75
N ALA A 16 -28.77 -10.99 -10.81
CA ALA A 16 -27.76 -9.98 -10.61
C ALA A 16 -26.55 -10.23 -11.50
N THR A 17 -25.80 -9.17 -11.78
CA THR A 17 -24.51 -9.22 -12.47
C THR A 17 -23.46 -8.59 -11.55
N VAL A 18 -22.37 -9.33 -11.31
CA VAL A 18 -21.20 -8.77 -10.63
C VAL A 18 -20.43 -7.91 -11.63
N GLN A 19 -20.19 -6.67 -11.27
CA GLN A 19 -19.39 -5.72 -12.05
C GLN A 19 -17.92 -5.79 -11.61
N PRO A 20 -16.97 -5.26 -12.42
CA PRO A 20 -15.57 -5.22 -12.04
C PRO A 20 -15.36 -4.61 -10.66
N THR A 21 -14.51 -5.25 -9.86
CA THR A 21 -14.08 -4.77 -8.56
C THR A 21 -13.28 -3.47 -8.72
N THR A 22 -13.66 -2.43 -7.99
CA THR A 22 -12.86 -1.21 -7.89
C THR A 22 -11.97 -1.31 -6.66
N LYS A 23 -10.65 -1.24 -6.82
CA LYS A 23 -9.74 -1.14 -5.69
C LYS A 23 -9.84 0.25 -5.07
N LEU A 24 -9.91 0.33 -3.74
CA LEU A 24 -9.95 1.55 -2.95
C LEU A 24 -8.70 1.60 -2.04
N LYS A 25 -8.56 2.67 -1.25
CA LYS A 25 -7.44 2.85 -0.31
C LYS A 25 -7.55 1.92 0.90
N LYS A 26 -6.41 1.71 1.58
CA LYS A 26 -6.28 0.99 2.86
C LYS A 26 -6.69 -0.49 2.79
N GLY A 27 -6.46 -1.13 1.65
CA GLY A 27 -6.76 -2.53 1.39
C GLY A 27 -8.24 -2.80 1.19
N VAL A 28 -9.07 -1.76 1.02
CA VAL A 28 -10.51 -1.88 0.79
C VAL A 28 -10.78 -1.99 -0.71
N LYS A 29 -11.81 -2.75 -1.08
CA LYS A 29 -12.30 -2.97 -2.44
C LYS A 29 -13.79 -2.64 -2.45
N SER A 30 -14.24 -2.04 -3.55
CA SER A 30 -15.65 -1.93 -3.87
C SER A 30 -16.07 -3.14 -4.71
N LEU A 31 -16.82 -4.05 -4.10
CA LEU A 31 -17.44 -5.18 -4.76
C LEU A 31 -18.79 -4.72 -5.30
N ASN A 32 -18.91 -4.61 -6.62
CA ASN A 32 -20.01 -3.94 -7.30
C ASN A 32 -21.00 -4.98 -7.85
N VAL A 33 -22.29 -4.81 -7.56
CA VAL A 33 -23.37 -5.72 -7.95
C VAL A 33 -24.52 -4.91 -8.54
N ASP A 34 -24.91 -5.23 -9.77
CA ASP A 34 -26.15 -4.73 -10.37
C ASP A 34 -27.23 -5.80 -10.27
N ILE A 35 -28.30 -5.51 -9.54
CA ILE A 35 -29.47 -6.36 -9.37
C ILE A 35 -30.59 -5.83 -10.26
N LYS A 36 -31.28 -6.74 -10.94
CA LYS A 36 -32.49 -6.42 -11.71
C LYS A 36 -33.68 -7.09 -11.04
N ASP A 37 -34.67 -6.32 -10.62
CA ASP A 37 -35.90 -6.90 -10.05
C ASP A 37 -36.81 -7.48 -11.15
N VAL A 38 -37.81 -8.27 -10.73
CA VAL A 38 -38.78 -8.89 -11.64
C VAL A 38 -39.59 -7.89 -12.48
N LYS A 39 -39.62 -6.62 -12.09
CA LYS A 39 -40.29 -5.53 -12.81
C LYS A 39 -39.34 -4.73 -13.71
N GLY A 40 -38.06 -5.09 -13.74
CA GLY A 40 -37.02 -4.43 -14.53
C GLY A 40 -36.37 -3.21 -13.87
N THR A 41 -36.64 -2.98 -12.58
CA THR A 41 -36.00 -1.95 -11.75
C THR A 41 -34.53 -2.27 -11.57
N ALA A 42 -33.67 -1.28 -11.81
CA ALA A 42 -32.23 -1.42 -11.63
C ALA A 42 -31.84 -1.01 -10.20
N ILE A 43 -31.16 -1.90 -9.49
CA ILE A 43 -30.63 -1.66 -8.15
C ILE A 43 -29.12 -1.90 -8.20
N GLN A 44 -28.33 -0.88 -7.92
CA GLN A 44 -26.87 -0.95 -7.94
C GLN A 44 -26.35 -0.88 -6.53
N ILE A 45 -25.46 -1.79 -6.16
CA ILE A 45 -24.87 -1.85 -4.83
C ILE A 45 -23.36 -1.97 -4.95
N SER A 46 -22.65 -1.11 -4.24
CA SER A 46 -21.20 -1.15 -4.10
C SER A 46 -20.86 -1.44 -2.64
N PHE A 47 -20.34 -2.64 -2.35
CA PHE A 47 -19.98 -3.08 -0.99
C PHE A 47 -18.49 -2.85 -0.73
N GLY A 48 -18.15 -2.21 0.40
CA GLY A 48 -16.77 -2.04 0.80
C GLY A 48 -16.24 -3.22 1.61
N SER A 49 -15.20 -3.88 1.11
CA SER A 49 -14.66 -5.13 1.66
C SER A 49 -13.13 -5.12 1.69
N THR A 50 -12.50 -5.68 2.71
CA THR A 50 -11.06 -6.01 2.65
C THR A 50 -10.79 -7.28 1.83
N GLU A 51 -11.81 -8.11 1.66
CA GLU A 51 -11.77 -9.37 0.93
C GLU A 51 -12.15 -9.18 -0.54
N TRP A 52 -11.62 -10.06 -1.40
CA TRP A 52 -11.91 -10.13 -2.82
C TRP A 52 -13.26 -10.77 -3.16
N ILE A 53 -13.83 -11.49 -2.21
CA ILE A 53 -15.13 -12.15 -2.31
C ILE A 53 -15.99 -11.55 -1.20
N LEU A 54 -17.24 -11.20 -1.52
CA LEU A 54 -18.14 -10.53 -0.58
C LEU A 54 -18.34 -11.40 0.67
N PRO A 55 -17.88 -10.98 1.86
CA PRO A 55 -18.05 -11.75 3.07
C PRO A 55 -19.47 -11.62 3.63
N ALA A 56 -19.91 -12.62 4.39
CA ALA A 56 -21.14 -12.54 5.16
C ALA A 56 -20.95 -11.54 6.31
N ALA A 57 -21.71 -10.44 6.27
CA ALA A 57 -21.66 -9.36 7.25
C ALA A 57 -22.89 -8.45 7.07
N SER A 58 -23.09 -7.53 8.01
CA SER A 58 -23.99 -6.39 7.83
C SER A 58 -23.20 -5.21 7.29
N TYR A 59 -23.77 -4.50 6.31
CA TYR A 59 -23.19 -3.32 5.69
C TYR A 59 -24.12 -2.13 5.84
N THR A 60 -23.62 -1.04 6.39
CA THR A 60 -24.39 0.19 6.56
C THR A 60 -24.33 1.06 5.31
N VAL A 61 -25.47 1.63 4.91
CA VAL A 61 -25.53 2.58 3.79
C VAL A 61 -24.77 3.85 4.15
N ALA A 62 -23.87 4.26 3.26
CA ALA A 62 -23.07 5.47 3.38
C ALA A 62 -23.01 6.22 2.04
N GLU A 63 -22.48 7.45 2.06
CA GLU A 63 -22.29 8.24 0.83
C GLU A 63 -21.10 7.75 0.00
N THR A 64 -20.12 7.13 0.65
CA THR A 64 -18.89 6.61 0.04
C THR A 64 -18.63 5.19 0.52
N VAL A 65 -18.05 4.37 -0.36
CA VAL A 65 -17.68 2.99 -0.04
C VAL A 65 -16.44 2.97 0.86
N ALA A 66 -16.57 2.34 2.02
CA ALA A 66 -15.53 2.00 2.99
C ALA A 66 -15.79 0.61 3.57
N ASN A 67 -14.83 0.02 4.29
CA ASN A 67 -14.99 -1.33 4.86
C ASN A 67 -16.28 -1.45 5.69
N LYS A 68 -17.09 -2.49 5.41
CA LYS A 68 -18.40 -2.74 6.04
C LYS A 68 -19.46 -1.66 5.82
N THR A 69 -19.31 -0.85 4.77
CA THR A 69 -20.35 0.08 4.31
C THR A 69 -20.75 -0.27 2.88
N CYS A 70 -21.89 0.23 2.43
CA CYS A 70 -22.31 0.12 1.04
C CYS A 70 -22.88 1.43 0.50
N VAL A 71 -22.79 1.62 -0.81
CA VAL A 71 -23.53 2.64 -1.54
C VAL A 71 -24.62 1.93 -2.34
N VAL A 72 -25.87 2.33 -2.15
CA VAL A 72 -27.03 1.73 -2.82
C VAL A 72 -27.70 2.78 -3.70
N LYS A 73 -28.00 2.41 -4.95
CA LYS A 73 -28.81 3.22 -5.87
C LYS A 73 -29.98 2.41 -6.40
N VAL A 74 -31.18 2.99 -6.39
CA VAL A 74 -32.41 2.38 -6.93
C VAL A 74 -32.90 3.26 -8.07
N ASN A 75 -32.95 2.73 -9.30
CA ASN A 75 -33.22 3.51 -10.52
C ASN A 75 -32.36 4.78 -10.63
N GLY A 76 -31.10 4.70 -10.19
CA GLY A 76 -30.16 5.83 -10.17
C GLY A 76 -30.28 6.77 -8.97
N GLU A 77 -31.34 6.68 -8.16
CA GLU A 77 -31.48 7.46 -6.93
C GLU A 77 -30.66 6.84 -5.79
N ALA A 78 -29.80 7.64 -5.14
CA ALA A 78 -28.96 7.19 -4.03
C ALA A 78 -29.74 7.09 -2.72
N MET A 79 -29.60 5.95 -2.03
CA MET A 79 -30.10 5.78 -0.67
C MET A 79 -29.18 6.50 0.33
N LYS A 80 -29.75 6.99 1.43
CA LYS A 80 -29.05 7.80 2.43
C LYS A 80 -28.83 7.11 3.77
N SER A 81 -29.63 6.09 4.09
CA SER A 81 -29.51 5.35 5.33
C SER A 81 -30.08 3.94 5.19
N GLY A 82 -29.82 3.13 6.22
CA GLY A 82 -30.26 1.75 6.31
C GLY A 82 -29.07 0.78 6.29
N ASP A 83 -29.40 -0.50 6.24
CA ASP A 83 -28.41 -1.57 6.31
C ASP A 83 -28.80 -2.69 5.34
N ILE A 84 -27.79 -3.46 4.93
CA ILE A 84 -27.96 -4.69 4.18
C ILE A 84 -27.20 -5.82 4.86
N ASP A 85 -27.94 -6.88 5.17
CA ASP A 85 -27.37 -8.11 5.70
C ASP A 85 -27.04 -9.05 4.55
N VAL A 86 -25.78 -9.47 4.52
CA VAL A 86 -25.23 -10.41 3.54
C VAL A 86 -25.01 -11.75 4.22
N SER A 87 -25.56 -12.80 3.63
CA SER A 87 -25.30 -14.19 4.03
C SER A 87 -24.98 -15.04 2.81
N LEU A 88 -24.10 -16.04 2.99
CA LEU A 88 -23.73 -17.00 1.95
C LEU A 88 -24.10 -18.40 2.45
N ILE A 89 -25.11 -19.02 1.84
CA ILE A 89 -25.63 -20.34 2.24
C ILE A 89 -25.72 -21.21 1.00
N GLY A 90 -25.04 -22.35 1.00
CA GLY A 90 -25.08 -23.31 -0.12
C GLY A 90 -24.67 -22.70 -1.47
N GLY A 91 -23.69 -21.78 -1.49
CA GLY A 91 -23.21 -21.11 -2.70
C GLY A 91 -24.07 -19.94 -3.19
N LYS A 92 -25.21 -19.68 -2.55
CA LYS A 92 -26.10 -18.55 -2.87
C LYS A 92 -25.96 -17.42 -1.86
N TYR A 93 -25.85 -16.22 -2.38
CA TYR A 93 -25.91 -14.99 -1.61
C TYR A 93 -27.36 -14.63 -1.32
N TYR A 94 -27.60 -14.26 -0.06
CA TYR A 94 -28.82 -13.66 0.44
C TYR A 94 -28.49 -12.23 0.83
N LEU A 95 -29.06 -11.27 0.10
CA LEU A 95 -28.90 -9.85 0.39
C LEU A 95 -30.26 -9.30 0.84
N ASN A 96 -30.38 -8.98 2.12
CA ASN A 96 -31.62 -8.48 2.71
C ASN A 96 -31.38 -7.07 3.23
N GLY A 97 -31.99 -6.09 2.59
CA GLY A 97 -31.75 -4.69 2.88
C GLY A 97 -33.02 -3.91 3.15
N LEU A 98 -32.91 -2.93 4.04
CA LEU A 98 -33.93 -1.92 4.29
C LEU A 98 -33.25 -0.55 4.29
N PHE A 99 -33.67 0.31 3.37
CA PHE A 99 -33.03 1.58 3.09
C PHE A 99 -34.03 2.72 3.08
N ALA A 100 -33.54 3.96 3.22
CA ALA A 100 -34.33 5.16 2.97
C ALA A 100 -33.58 6.13 2.05
N ASN A 101 -34.30 6.77 1.14
CA ASN A 101 -33.78 7.88 0.33
C ASN A 101 -33.84 9.21 1.10
N ALA A 102 -33.37 10.30 0.47
CA ALA A 102 -33.39 11.63 1.07
C ALA A 102 -34.82 12.16 1.35
N ALA A 103 -35.82 11.66 0.62
CA ALA A 103 -37.23 12.00 0.82
C ALA A 103 -37.91 11.18 1.94
N GLY A 104 -37.18 10.24 2.57
CA GLY A 104 -37.71 9.36 3.62
C GLY A 104 -38.56 8.20 3.08
N GLN A 105 -38.55 7.95 1.77
CA GLN A 105 -39.18 6.77 1.18
C GLN A 105 -38.36 5.53 1.51
N HIS A 106 -39.04 4.50 2.00
CA HIS A 106 -38.41 3.26 2.42
C HIS A 106 -38.39 2.23 1.29
N VAL A 107 -37.24 1.60 1.10
CA VAL A 107 -37.01 0.56 0.11
C VAL A 107 -36.56 -0.72 0.79
N LYS A 108 -37.22 -1.83 0.51
CA LYS A 108 -36.82 -3.17 0.94
C LYS A 108 -36.27 -3.95 -0.24
N LEU A 109 -35.10 -4.57 -0.07
CA LEU A 109 -34.49 -5.49 -1.03
C LEU A 109 -34.42 -6.89 -0.43
N ASN A 110 -34.81 -7.90 -1.20
CA ASN A 110 -34.53 -9.31 -0.92
C ASN A 110 -33.97 -9.94 -2.20
N TYR A 111 -32.67 -10.20 -2.22
CA TYR A 111 -32.03 -10.91 -3.33
C TYR A 111 -31.56 -12.29 -2.87
N VAL A 112 -31.78 -13.30 -3.72
CA VAL A 112 -31.22 -14.65 -3.54
C VAL A 112 -30.65 -15.14 -4.87
N GLY A 113 -29.33 -15.35 -4.93
CA GLY A 113 -28.71 -15.84 -6.16
C GLY A 113 -27.20 -16.01 -6.04
N GLU A 114 -26.58 -16.53 -7.08
CA GLU A 114 -25.12 -16.69 -7.13
C GLU A 114 -24.48 -15.35 -7.51
N LEU A 115 -23.33 -15.04 -6.89
CA LEU A 115 -22.51 -13.89 -7.26
C LEU A 115 -21.07 -14.38 -7.40
N ALA A 116 -20.52 -14.24 -8.62
CA ALA A 116 -19.16 -14.67 -8.92
C ALA A 116 -18.22 -13.46 -8.91
N PHE A 117 -17.47 -13.29 -7.83
CA PHE A 117 -16.42 -12.29 -7.73
C PHE A 117 -15.10 -12.85 -8.26
N ILE A 118 -14.34 -12.03 -8.98
CA ILE A 118 -13.00 -12.39 -9.44
C ILE A 118 -11.99 -11.98 -8.37
N VAL A 119 -11.19 -12.93 -7.92
CA VAL A 119 -10.06 -12.65 -7.02
C VAL A 119 -8.95 -11.96 -7.81
N GLY A 120 -8.62 -10.74 -7.42
CA GLY A 120 -7.49 -9.99 -7.95
C GLY A 120 -6.27 -10.02 -7.03
N GLN A 121 -5.20 -9.35 -7.45
CA GLN A 121 -4.04 -9.08 -6.60
C GLN A 121 -4.29 -7.79 -5.81
N ASP A 122 -3.97 -7.77 -4.51
CA ASP A 122 -4.01 -6.54 -3.72
C ASP A 122 -3.10 -5.46 -4.32
N ASP A 123 -3.60 -4.21 -4.34
CA ASP A 123 -2.74 -3.09 -4.72
C ASP A 123 -1.67 -2.88 -3.65
N PRO A 124 -0.43 -2.60 -4.05
CA PRO A 124 0.58 -2.06 -3.17
C PRO A 124 0.08 -0.79 -2.49
N GLU A 125 0.24 -0.71 -1.17
CA GLU A 125 -0.12 0.47 -0.40
C GLU A 125 1.05 0.92 0.47
N ALA A 126 1.10 2.23 0.72
CA ALA A 126 2.10 2.80 1.60
C ALA A 126 2.05 2.13 2.98
N SER A 127 3.15 1.50 3.37
CA SER A 127 3.26 0.75 4.63
C SER A 127 3.35 1.64 5.88
N GLY A 128 3.34 2.97 5.68
CA GLY A 128 3.63 3.96 6.70
C GLY A 128 5.11 4.32 6.81
N TYR A 129 6.01 3.55 6.19
CA TYR A 129 7.40 3.98 6.01
C TYR A 129 7.45 5.18 5.07
N THR A 130 8.33 6.12 5.36
CA THR A 130 8.58 7.30 4.53
C THR A 130 10.03 7.34 4.10
N LEU A 131 10.32 7.90 2.92
CA LEU A 131 11.69 8.10 2.47
C LEU A 131 11.93 9.48 1.85
N THR A 132 13.18 9.93 1.91
CA THR A 132 13.69 11.04 1.11
C THR A 132 14.82 10.53 0.22
N ILE A 133 14.94 11.09 -0.98
CA ILE A 133 16.03 10.80 -1.92
C ILE A 133 16.71 12.12 -2.27
N THR A 134 17.97 12.25 -1.90
CA THR A 134 18.74 13.47 -2.12
C THR A 134 19.97 13.17 -2.98
N PRO A 135 20.06 13.68 -4.22
CA PRO A 135 21.25 13.50 -5.04
C PRO A 135 22.41 14.35 -4.52
N THR A 136 23.62 13.81 -4.57
CA THR A 136 24.88 14.48 -4.23
C THR A 136 26.03 13.99 -5.13
N GLN A 137 27.09 14.78 -5.22
CA GLN A 137 28.29 14.41 -5.97
C GLN A 137 29.10 13.33 -5.23
N ILE A 138 29.79 12.50 -6.00
CA ILE A 138 30.72 11.50 -5.48
C ILE A 138 32.06 12.18 -5.25
N ILE A 139 32.36 12.49 -3.98
CA ILE A 139 33.54 13.25 -3.58
C ILE A 139 34.51 12.33 -2.82
N ASP A 140 35.77 12.30 -3.26
CA ASP A 140 36.90 11.77 -2.50
C ASP A 140 37.57 12.90 -1.70
N TRP A 141 37.86 12.60 -0.44
CA TRP A 141 38.52 13.48 0.52
C TRP A 141 39.92 13.00 0.92
N SER A 142 40.43 11.93 0.31
CA SER A 142 41.73 11.31 0.62
C SER A 142 42.92 12.27 0.55
N THR A 143 42.80 13.33 -0.25
CA THR A 143 43.85 14.35 -0.45
C THR A 143 43.67 15.60 0.42
N GLY A 144 42.62 15.66 1.26
CA GLY A 144 42.28 16.83 2.08
C GLY A 144 41.55 17.95 1.32
N ALA A 145 41.33 17.81 0.01
CA ALA A 145 40.48 18.66 -0.81
C ALA A 145 39.42 17.79 -1.53
N PRO A 146 38.20 18.31 -1.76
CA PRO A 146 37.15 17.55 -2.43
C PRO A 146 37.50 17.33 -3.90
N VAL A 147 37.61 16.08 -4.32
CA VAL A 147 37.79 15.71 -5.72
C VAL A 147 36.56 14.92 -6.20
N VAL A 148 35.93 15.37 -7.28
CA VAL A 148 34.84 14.60 -7.92
C VAL A 148 35.43 13.38 -8.61
N VAL A 149 35.05 12.19 -8.14
CA VAL A 149 35.68 10.91 -8.57
C VAL A 149 35.06 10.38 -9.85
N ASN A 150 33.76 10.58 -10.02
CA ASN A 150 33.04 10.20 -11.22
C ASN A 150 32.00 11.29 -11.55
N PRO A 151 32.26 12.16 -12.54
CA PRO A 151 31.33 13.23 -12.92
C PRO A 151 30.10 12.71 -13.67
N ASP A 152 30.12 11.49 -14.18
CA ASP A 152 29.05 10.88 -14.97
C ASP A 152 28.05 10.07 -14.11
N ALA A 153 28.31 9.99 -12.79
CA ALA A 153 27.46 9.32 -11.82
C ALA A 153 27.10 10.23 -10.64
N THR A 154 25.95 9.95 -10.03
CA THR A 154 25.41 10.65 -8.87
C THR A 154 25.25 9.67 -7.71
N LYS A 155 25.59 10.12 -6.50
CA LYS A 155 25.24 9.41 -5.27
C LYS A 155 23.88 9.88 -4.79
N TYR A 156 22.93 8.98 -4.67
CA TYR A 156 21.59 9.20 -4.16
C TYR A 156 21.54 8.76 -2.69
N ILE A 157 21.38 9.74 -1.81
CA ILE A 157 21.21 9.52 -0.38
C ILE A 157 19.74 9.20 -0.11
N ILE A 158 19.46 7.95 0.27
CA ILE A 158 18.11 7.47 0.55
C ILE A 158 17.96 7.31 2.07
N SER A 159 17.22 8.21 2.69
CA SER A 159 16.91 8.14 4.13
C SER A 159 15.50 7.61 4.31
N ILE A 160 15.33 6.56 5.11
CA ILE A 160 14.05 5.88 5.30
C ILE A 160 13.68 5.91 6.78
N ASN A 161 12.47 6.35 7.10
CA ASN A 161 11.91 6.35 8.45
C ASN A 161 10.78 5.33 8.57
N ASN A 162 10.68 4.71 9.75
CA ASN A 162 9.58 3.82 10.11
C ASN A 162 8.26 4.60 10.33
N PRO A 163 7.12 3.92 10.51
CA PRO A 163 5.83 4.58 10.74
C PRO A 163 5.76 5.45 12.00
N ALA A 164 6.68 5.26 12.97
CA ALA A 164 6.81 6.11 14.15
C ALA A 164 7.69 7.35 13.92
N GLY A 165 8.20 7.55 12.70
CA GLY A 165 9.07 8.66 12.33
C GLY A 165 10.54 8.50 12.76
N GLN A 166 10.94 7.30 13.19
CA GLN A 166 12.32 7.01 13.59
C GLN A 166 13.12 6.46 12.39
N PRO A 167 14.46 6.64 12.34
CA PRO A 167 15.29 6.07 11.29
C PRO A 167 15.12 4.55 11.19
N ALA A 168 14.91 4.06 9.97
CA ALA A 168 14.83 2.64 9.64
C ALA A 168 15.99 2.17 8.76
N ALA A 169 16.42 3.01 7.82
CA ALA A 169 17.59 2.75 7.00
C ALA A 169 18.14 4.05 6.39
N TYR A 170 19.41 4.00 6.02
CA TYR A 170 20.10 5.04 5.28
C TYR A 170 20.98 4.35 4.24
N LEU A 171 20.82 4.69 2.96
CA LEU A 171 21.51 4.00 1.86
C LEU A 171 22.16 5.01 0.93
N GLU A 172 23.39 4.73 0.49
CA GLU A 172 24.15 5.56 -0.44
C GLU A 172 24.26 4.91 -1.82
N ALA A 173 23.17 4.93 -2.60
CA ALA A 173 23.11 4.31 -3.92
C ALA A 173 23.85 5.19 -4.95
N VAL A 174 24.69 4.59 -5.79
CA VAL A 174 25.35 5.29 -6.90
C VAL A 174 24.74 4.82 -8.22
N ASN A 175 24.31 5.78 -9.04
CA ASN A 175 23.74 5.49 -10.35
C ASN A 175 24.00 6.64 -11.34
N ALA A 176 23.51 6.49 -12.57
CA ALA A 176 23.60 7.52 -13.60
C ALA A 176 23.06 8.87 -13.11
N ASN A 177 23.57 9.95 -13.70
CA ASN A 177 23.13 11.30 -13.39
C ASN A 177 21.65 11.52 -13.73
N GLN A 178 21.00 12.39 -12.95
CA GLN A 178 19.66 12.94 -13.24
C GLN A 178 18.54 11.91 -13.40
N LEU A 179 18.69 10.71 -12.83
CA LEU A 179 17.61 9.73 -12.77
C LEU A 179 16.39 10.26 -12.02
N GLY A 180 15.20 9.90 -12.51
CA GLY A 180 13.98 10.01 -11.72
C GLY A 180 14.02 9.01 -10.56
N ASN A 181 13.24 9.28 -9.51
CA ASN A 181 13.26 8.44 -8.30
C ASN A 181 12.97 6.96 -8.61
N ALA A 182 11.99 6.67 -9.47
CA ALA A 182 11.62 5.29 -9.82
C ALA A 182 12.69 4.57 -10.64
N ASP A 183 13.56 5.30 -11.36
CA ASP A 183 14.64 4.74 -12.18
C ASP A 183 15.80 4.21 -11.32
N LEU A 184 15.79 4.48 -10.01
CA LEU A 184 16.73 3.90 -9.06
C LEU A 184 16.45 2.41 -8.78
N ALA A 185 15.33 1.86 -9.25
CA ALA A 185 15.03 0.44 -9.09
C ALA A 185 16.07 -0.45 -9.77
N GLY A 186 16.53 -1.47 -9.06
CA GLY A 186 17.55 -2.41 -9.52
C GLY A 186 18.33 -3.03 -8.37
N GLU A 187 19.35 -3.81 -8.72
CA GLU A 187 20.24 -4.48 -7.77
C GLU A 187 21.52 -3.66 -7.58
N TYR A 188 21.87 -3.36 -6.33
CA TYR A 188 23.07 -2.64 -5.96
C TYR A 188 24.03 -3.54 -5.19
N THR A 189 25.30 -3.52 -5.57
CA THR A 189 26.36 -4.23 -4.84
C THR A 189 27.00 -3.29 -3.82
N ILE A 190 27.08 -3.72 -2.56
CA ILE A 190 27.74 -2.96 -1.50
C ILE A 190 29.25 -2.96 -1.74
N GLN A 191 29.85 -1.77 -1.76
CA GLN A 191 31.28 -1.63 -2.02
C GLN A 191 31.88 -0.42 -1.29
N GLY A 192 33.12 -0.59 -0.82
CA GLY A 192 33.98 0.52 -0.41
C GLY A 192 34.26 1.48 -1.56
N ASN A 193 34.21 2.78 -1.26
CA ASN A 193 34.45 3.86 -2.23
C ASN A 193 33.60 3.71 -3.51
N ALA A 194 32.31 3.37 -3.37
CA ALA A 194 31.40 3.23 -4.49
C ALA A 194 31.36 4.51 -5.34
N SER A 195 31.77 4.38 -6.61
CA SER A 195 31.81 5.48 -7.59
C SER A 195 31.09 5.17 -8.91
N GLU A 196 30.79 3.90 -9.16
CA GLU A 196 30.17 3.45 -10.42
C GLU A 196 28.68 3.16 -10.24
N PRO A 197 27.87 3.28 -11.31
CA PRO A 197 26.47 2.89 -11.28
C PRO A 197 26.25 1.47 -10.76
N TRP A 198 25.14 1.26 -10.06
CA TRP A 198 24.75 -0.02 -9.43
C TRP A 198 25.64 -0.44 -8.26
N LEU A 199 26.44 0.47 -7.73
CA LEU A 199 27.13 0.29 -6.46
C LEU A 199 26.41 1.04 -5.34
N MET A 200 26.57 0.55 -4.12
CA MET A 200 26.09 1.22 -2.93
C MET A 200 27.24 1.36 -1.93
N GLY A 201 27.43 2.57 -1.40
CA GLY A 201 28.50 2.84 -0.44
C GLY A 201 28.34 1.97 0.80
N ASN A 202 29.40 1.29 1.23
CA ASN A 202 29.38 0.50 2.45
C ASN A 202 29.23 1.39 3.69
N GLY A 203 28.63 0.83 4.74
CA GLY A 203 28.68 1.35 6.08
C GLY A 203 29.97 0.99 6.80
N TYR A 204 30.25 1.72 7.87
CA TYR A 204 31.32 1.46 8.82
C TYR A 204 30.89 1.89 10.22
N ALA A 205 31.32 1.13 11.23
CA ALA A 205 31.10 1.46 12.63
C ALA A 205 32.38 1.29 13.45
N PHE A 206 32.88 2.39 14.00
CA PHE A 206 33.96 2.41 14.99
C PHE A 206 33.49 3.14 16.26
N PRO A 207 32.62 2.52 17.08
CA PRO A 207 32.00 3.17 18.23
C PRO A 207 33.02 3.67 19.26
N GLN A 208 34.16 2.98 19.40
CA GLN A 208 35.26 3.36 20.28
C GLN A 208 35.88 4.72 19.92
N TYR A 209 35.72 5.18 18.68
CA TYR A 209 36.17 6.48 18.19
C TYR A 209 35.00 7.44 17.92
N GLY A 210 33.77 7.04 18.20
CA GLY A 210 32.56 7.80 17.88
C GLY A 210 32.37 8.03 16.37
N PHE A 211 32.93 7.16 15.52
CA PHE A 211 32.94 7.35 14.07
C PHE A 211 32.12 6.25 13.38
N MET A 212 30.92 6.61 12.94
CA MET A 212 30.05 5.73 12.16
C MET A 212 29.45 6.49 10.97
N GLY A 213 29.21 5.80 9.86
CA GLY A 213 28.67 6.41 8.65
C GLY A 213 28.45 5.42 7.52
N GLY A 214 27.97 5.92 6.38
CA GLY A 214 27.62 5.10 5.22
C GLY A 214 26.31 4.34 5.40
N SER A 215 26.08 3.33 4.55
CA SER A 215 24.80 2.62 4.50
C SER A 215 24.54 1.75 5.74
N PHE A 216 23.34 1.87 6.33
CA PHE A 216 22.91 1.06 7.48
C PHE A 216 21.40 0.77 7.44
N PHE A 217 20.98 -0.21 8.23
CA PHE A 217 19.58 -0.42 8.61
C PHE A 217 19.44 -0.55 10.12
N VAL A 218 18.26 -0.31 10.67
CA VAL A 218 17.96 -0.52 12.09
C VAL A 218 17.26 -1.88 12.24
N ASP A 219 17.82 -2.74 13.09
CA ASP A 219 17.25 -4.05 13.36
C ASP A 219 16.03 -4.00 14.30
N GLU A 220 15.40 -5.15 14.53
CA GLU A 220 14.20 -5.27 15.37
C GLU A 220 14.43 -4.85 16.83
N THR A 221 15.69 -4.82 17.28
CA THR A 221 16.06 -4.37 18.63
C THR A 221 16.32 -2.85 18.71
N GLY A 222 16.21 -2.16 17.57
CA GLY A 222 16.45 -0.72 17.48
C GLY A 222 17.93 -0.35 17.31
N VAL A 223 18.80 -1.31 16.99
CA VAL A 223 20.24 -1.09 16.80
C VAL A 223 20.55 -0.87 15.33
N ALA A 224 21.36 0.16 15.04
CA ALA A 224 21.89 0.39 13.70
C ALA A 224 22.94 -0.67 13.34
N GLN A 225 22.73 -1.35 12.22
CA GLN A 225 23.61 -2.33 11.61
C GLN A 225 24.19 -1.74 10.32
N TYR A 226 25.48 -1.39 10.34
CA TYR A 226 26.18 -0.76 9.24
C TYR A 226 26.62 -1.81 8.21
N ILE A 227 26.18 -1.68 6.96
CA ILE A 227 26.27 -2.73 5.94
C ILE A 227 27.65 -2.70 5.28
N THR A 228 28.49 -3.70 5.54
CA THR A 228 29.87 -3.71 5.04
C THR A 228 30.02 -4.42 3.70
N ALA A 229 29.17 -5.41 3.40
CA ALA A 229 29.12 -6.10 2.11
C ALA A 229 27.76 -6.78 1.86
N GLY A 230 27.51 -7.16 0.61
CA GLY A 230 26.27 -7.82 0.18
C GLY A 230 25.60 -7.12 -1.00
N LYS A 231 24.31 -7.38 -1.19
CA LYS A 231 23.50 -6.78 -2.26
C LYS A 231 22.17 -6.29 -1.71
N ILE A 232 21.70 -5.15 -2.23
CA ILE A 232 20.37 -4.60 -1.93
C ILE A 232 19.61 -4.43 -3.24
N ILE A 233 18.37 -4.92 -3.26
CA ILE A 233 17.43 -4.75 -4.35
C ILE A 233 16.49 -3.60 -3.98
N ILE A 234 16.43 -2.60 -4.84
CA ILE A 234 15.41 -1.55 -4.81
C ILE A 234 14.35 -1.92 -5.85
N SER A 235 13.10 -2.02 -5.43
CA SER A 235 11.97 -2.24 -6.34
C SER A 235 10.91 -1.17 -6.14
N THR A 236 10.13 -0.92 -7.19
CA THR A 236 9.06 0.07 -7.19
C THR A 236 7.72 -0.55 -7.55
N ALA A 237 6.67 0.04 -7.02
CA ALA A 237 5.29 -0.24 -7.35
C ALA A 237 4.51 1.08 -7.44
N LYS A 238 3.34 1.06 -8.06
CA LYS A 238 2.40 2.17 -8.01
C LYS A 238 1.25 1.83 -7.09
N ASP A 239 0.87 2.78 -6.24
CA ASP A 239 -0.39 2.68 -5.51
C ASP A 239 -1.61 2.97 -6.41
N ALA A 240 -2.81 2.87 -5.86
CA ALA A 240 -4.06 3.11 -6.57
C ALA A 240 -4.19 4.55 -7.14
N GLU A 241 -3.42 5.51 -6.62
CA GLU A 241 -3.36 6.88 -7.11
C GLU A 241 -2.20 7.15 -8.09
N GLY A 242 -1.41 6.12 -8.40
CA GLY A 242 -0.25 6.21 -9.28
C GLY A 242 1.03 6.71 -8.61
N GLN A 243 1.03 6.90 -7.28
CA GLN A 243 2.21 7.30 -6.50
C GLN A 243 3.22 6.15 -6.45
N ASP A 244 4.50 6.46 -6.61
CA ASP A 244 5.57 5.49 -6.49
C ASP A 244 5.80 5.06 -5.03
N LEU A 245 5.81 3.75 -4.82
CA LEU A 245 6.11 3.07 -3.57
C LEU A 245 7.41 2.29 -3.75
N PHE A 246 8.31 2.39 -2.78
CA PHE A 246 9.65 1.81 -2.83
C PHE A 246 9.79 0.65 -1.85
N SER A 247 10.41 -0.44 -2.28
CA SER A 247 10.80 -1.55 -1.41
C SER A 247 12.30 -1.78 -1.50
N PHE A 248 12.91 -2.11 -0.36
CA PHE A 248 14.33 -2.32 -0.19
C PHE A 248 14.54 -3.67 0.47
N GLU A 249 15.24 -4.57 -0.21
CA GLU A 249 15.46 -5.94 0.24
C GLU A 249 16.93 -6.32 0.13
N GLY A 250 17.51 -6.83 1.21
CA GLY A 250 18.85 -7.42 1.23
C GLY A 250 18.89 -8.54 2.26
N ALA A 251 19.51 -9.66 1.91
CA ALA A 251 19.63 -10.84 2.77
C ALA A 251 21.12 -11.20 2.94
N ASP A 252 21.43 -11.83 4.07
CA ASP A 252 22.79 -12.27 4.43
C ASP A 252 23.87 -11.17 4.29
N LEU A 253 23.48 -9.92 4.54
CA LEU A 253 24.35 -8.75 4.49
C LEU A 253 25.42 -8.86 5.57
N ASP A 254 26.68 -8.63 5.23
CA ASP A 254 27.73 -8.44 6.24
C ASP A 254 27.51 -7.10 6.92
N THR A 255 27.58 -7.08 8.25
CA THR A 255 27.32 -5.88 9.05
C THR A 255 28.37 -5.62 10.11
N GLN A 256 28.40 -4.38 10.60
CA GLN A 256 29.02 -4.00 11.86
C GLN A 256 27.96 -3.36 12.76
N SER A 257 27.89 -3.82 14.00
CA SER A 257 26.99 -3.26 15.02
C SER A 257 27.41 -1.83 15.38
N GLY A 258 26.45 -0.90 15.38
CA GLY A 258 26.67 0.48 15.82
C GLY A 258 26.94 0.63 17.32
N VAL A 259 26.74 -0.41 18.13
CA VAL A 259 26.93 -0.36 19.59
C VAL A 259 28.38 -0.63 19.96
N ASP A 260 28.97 -1.68 19.40
CA ASP A 260 30.27 -2.23 19.79
C ASP A 260 31.22 -2.50 18.60
N GLY A 261 30.76 -2.28 17.36
CA GLY A 261 31.55 -2.52 16.14
C GLY A 261 31.68 -4.00 15.79
N ALA A 262 30.95 -4.88 16.48
CA ALA A 262 31.03 -6.32 16.25
C ALA A 262 30.57 -6.68 14.82
N ALA A 263 31.36 -7.52 14.15
CA ALA A 263 30.98 -8.06 12.85
C ALA A 263 29.79 -9.01 12.98
N GLY A 264 28.85 -8.92 12.05
CA GLY A 264 27.62 -9.70 12.08
C GLY A 264 27.04 -9.95 10.69
N LYS A 265 25.84 -10.51 10.72
CA LYS A 265 24.99 -10.72 9.55
C LYS A 265 23.61 -10.13 9.82
N GLY A 266 22.94 -9.65 8.78
CA GLY A 266 21.56 -9.24 8.90
C GLY A 266 20.82 -9.10 7.58
N SER A 267 19.57 -8.68 7.67
CA SER A 267 18.68 -8.53 6.52
C SER A 267 17.93 -7.21 6.59
N LEU A 268 17.87 -6.51 5.46
CA LEU A 268 17.02 -5.34 5.25
C LEU A 268 15.73 -5.80 4.55
N LYS A 269 14.57 -5.45 5.09
CA LYS A 269 13.28 -5.69 4.44
C LYS A 269 12.30 -4.57 4.74
N ILE A 270 12.26 -3.59 3.86
CA ILE A 270 11.29 -2.49 3.89
C ILE A 270 10.43 -2.60 2.65
N LYS A 271 9.11 -2.59 2.81
CA LYS A 271 8.17 -2.68 1.70
C LYS A 271 7.32 -1.43 1.59
N PHE A 272 7.12 -0.98 0.35
CA PHE A 272 6.17 0.07 0.01
C PHE A 272 6.31 1.36 0.84
N ALA A 273 7.53 1.82 1.05
CA ALA A 273 7.80 3.14 1.60
C ALA A 273 7.39 4.22 0.59
N ALA A 274 6.75 5.28 1.07
CA ALA A 274 6.31 6.40 0.25
C ALA A 274 7.30 7.56 0.34
N ILE A 275 7.47 8.33 -0.73
CA ILE A 275 8.28 9.56 -0.68
C ILE A 275 7.61 10.55 0.28
N ALA A 276 8.37 11.07 1.25
CA ALA A 276 7.92 12.10 2.16
C ALA A 276 7.52 13.37 1.38
N LYS A 277 6.37 13.94 1.73
CA LYS A 277 5.85 15.18 1.13
C LYS A 277 6.47 16.42 1.77
#